data_AF-A0A0W1GKE6-F1
#
_entry.id   AF-A0A0W1GKE6-F1
#
_cell.length_a   1.000
_cell.length_b   1.000
_cell.length_c   1.000
_cell.angle_alpha   90.00
_cell.angle_beta   90.00
_cell.angle_gamma   90.00
#
_symmetry.space_group_name_H-M   'P 1'
#
loop_
_entity.id
_entity.type
_entity.pdbx_description
1 polymer ?
#
loop_
_entity_poly.entity_id
_entity_poly.type
_entity_poly.pdbx_seq_one_letter_code
_entity_poly.pdbx_strand_id
1 'polypeptide(L)'
;MTNPDAPYHAHIYYDPAERSAAVALRDAFGADPAILFVGALTDGAAGPHPIAQYEVHFLASYRPAVVAAIEATGLRALVHPLTDDDLADHTSLAHWIGEPVELDVTVLDPPGVNQGIPRFGVSDF
;
A
#
# COMPACT_ATOMS: atom_id res chain seq x y z
N MET A 1 -15.14 16.73 -3.07
CA MET A 1 -15.67 15.36 -2.98
C MET A 1 -14.61 14.47 -3.62
N THR A 2 -14.02 13.55 -2.88
CA THR A 2 -13.05 12.58 -3.42
C THR A 2 -13.77 11.63 -4.37
N ASN A 3 -13.16 11.33 -5.52
CA ASN A 3 -13.66 10.33 -6.47
C ASN A 3 -13.68 8.95 -5.76
N PRO A 4 -14.85 8.28 -5.60
CA PRO A 4 -14.94 6.99 -4.92
C PRO A 4 -14.22 5.85 -5.66
N ASP A 5 -13.97 6.05 -6.96
CA ASP A 5 -13.27 5.09 -7.82
C ASP A 5 -11.79 5.46 -8.02
N ALA A 6 -11.27 6.42 -7.24
CA ALA A 6 -9.84 6.72 -7.28
C ALA A 6 -9.02 5.51 -6.79
N PRO A 7 -7.92 5.16 -7.48
CA PRO A 7 -7.05 4.06 -7.08
C PRO A 7 -6.26 4.39 -5.81
N TYR A 8 -6.06 3.38 -4.97
CA TYR A 8 -5.30 3.45 -3.73
C TYR A 8 -4.43 2.22 -3.57
N HIS A 9 -3.27 2.43 -2.96
CA HIS A 9 -2.39 1.37 -2.49
C HIS A 9 -2.32 1.38 -0.96
N ALA A 10 -2.13 0.21 -0.39
CA ALA A 10 -1.64 0.03 0.97
C ALA A 10 -0.39 -0.84 0.94
N HIS A 11 0.69 -0.37 1.55
CA HIS A 11 1.91 -1.13 1.81
C HIS A 11 1.93 -1.55 3.26
N ILE A 12 1.79 -2.84 3.51
CA ILE A 12 1.77 -3.42 4.85
C ILE A 12 3.18 -3.92 5.16
N TYR A 13 3.80 -3.30 6.16
CA TYR A 13 5.14 -3.65 6.61
C TYR A 13 5.10 -4.68 7.72
N TYR A 14 6.13 -5.52 7.78
CA TYR A 14 6.27 -6.50 8.85
C TYR A 14 7.74 -6.81 9.13
N ASP A 15 8.02 -7.16 10.37
CA ASP A 15 9.26 -7.82 10.77
C ASP A 15 9.08 -9.36 10.87
N PRO A 16 10.15 -10.13 11.15
CA PRO A 16 10.05 -11.58 11.28
C PRO A 16 9.06 -12.07 12.36
N ALA A 17 8.83 -11.31 13.43
CA ALA A 17 7.87 -11.65 14.48
C ALA A 17 6.43 -11.35 14.05
N GLU A 18 6.24 -10.34 13.18
CA GLU A 18 4.96 -9.90 12.65
C GLU A 18 4.50 -10.69 11.41
N ARG A 19 5.40 -11.45 10.76
CA ARG A 19 5.13 -12.18 9.51
C ARG A 19 3.85 -13.02 9.54
N SER A 20 3.56 -13.70 10.65
CA SER A 20 2.34 -14.52 10.74
C SER A 20 1.06 -13.67 10.66
N ALA A 21 1.06 -12.46 11.24
CA ALA A 21 -0.07 -11.55 11.14
C ALA A 21 -0.18 -10.96 9.73
N ALA A 22 0.96 -10.61 9.11
CA ALA A 22 1.03 -10.12 7.75
C ALA A 22 0.49 -11.14 6.73
N VAL A 23 0.88 -12.42 6.85
CA VAL A 23 0.35 -13.51 6.01
C VAL A 23 -1.16 -13.65 6.17
N ALA A 24 -1.66 -13.67 7.42
CA ALA A 24 -3.09 -13.82 7.68
C ALA A 24 -3.91 -12.65 7.10
N LEU A 25 -3.42 -11.42 7.23
CA LEU A 25 -4.08 -10.23 6.65
C LEU A 25 -4.03 -10.25 5.12
N ARG A 26 -2.90 -10.63 4.53
CA ARG A 26 -2.72 -10.80 3.09
C ARG A 26 -3.72 -11.81 2.52
N ASP A 27 -3.86 -12.96 3.16
CA ASP A 27 -4.80 -14.01 2.74
C ASP A 27 -6.26 -13.54 2.87
N ALA A 28 -6.58 -12.78 3.92
CA ALA A 28 -7.91 -12.17 4.08
C ALA A 28 -8.22 -11.17 2.96
N PHE A 29 -7.28 -10.30 2.61
CA PHE A 29 -7.44 -9.40 1.47
C PHE A 29 -7.52 -10.15 0.14
N GLY A 30 -6.77 -11.23 -0.04
CA GLY A 30 -6.83 -12.06 -1.25
C GLY A 30 -8.15 -12.80 -1.44
N ALA A 31 -8.92 -12.99 -0.37
CA ALA A 31 -10.26 -13.58 -0.41
C ALA A 31 -11.39 -12.53 -0.56
N ASP A 32 -11.07 -11.25 -0.48
CA ASP A 32 -12.03 -10.15 -0.50
C ASP A 32 -12.27 -9.66 -1.95
N PRO A 33 -13.49 -9.79 -2.51
CA PRO A 33 -13.78 -9.40 -3.88
C PRO A 33 -13.70 -7.88 -4.13
N ALA A 34 -13.64 -7.04 -3.09
CA ALA A 34 -13.45 -5.60 -3.21
C ALA A 34 -11.97 -5.20 -3.39
N ILE A 35 -11.03 -6.13 -3.12
CA ILE A 35 -9.60 -5.94 -3.35
C ILE A 35 -9.28 -6.31 -4.80
N LEU A 36 -8.57 -5.42 -5.49
CA LEU A 36 -8.27 -5.58 -6.90
C LEU A 36 -6.99 -6.36 -7.14
N PHE A 37 -6.05 -6.29 -6.21
CA PHE A 37 -4.77 -7.00 -6.27
C PHE A 37 -4.14 -7.09 -4.89
N VAL A 38 -3.40 -8.18 -4.67
CA VAL A 38 -2.56 -8.41 -3.48
C VAL A 38 -1.22 -8.94 -3.94
N GLY A 39 -0.15 -8.18 -3.68
CA GLY A 39 1.21 -8.54 -4.07
C GLY A 39 1.77 -9.74 -3.33
N ALA A 40 2.90 -10.28 -3.79
CA ALA A 40 3.66 -11.26 -3.01
C ALA A 40 4.27 -10.64 -1.75
N LEU A 41 4.62 -11.46 -0.77
CA LEU A 41 5.47 -11.02 0.34
C LEU A 41 6.88 -10.74 -0.19
N THR A 42 7.36 -9.53 0.01
CA THR A 42 8.74 -9.14 -0.31
C THR A 42 9.57 -9.13 0.95
N ASP A 43 10.55 -10.03 1.03
CA ASP A 43 11.50 -10.14 2.13
C ASP A 43 12.69 -9.16 1.92
N GLY A 44 12.42 -7.85 1.94
CA GLY A 44 13.43 -6.81 1.76
C GLY A 44 12.89 -5.53 1.14
N ALA A 45 13.81 -4.66 0.69
CA ALA A 45 13.46 -3.39 0.05
C ALA A 45 12.88 -3.58 -1.35
N ALA A 46 11.88 -2.78 -1.71
CA ALA A 46 11.29 -2.70 -3.04
C ALA A 46 10.76 -1.29 -3.31
N GLY A 47 11.17 -0.68 -4.42
CA GLY A 47 10.82 0.71 -4.73
C GLY A 47 11.20 1.66 -3.57
N PRO A 48 10.29 2.55 -3.12
CA PRO A 48 10.56 3.49 -2.03
C PRO A 48 10.52 2.82 -0.64
N HIS A 49 10.15 1.54 -0.56
CA HIS A 49 9.95 0.82 0.70
C HIS A 49 11.24 0.10 1.12
N PRO A 50 11.88 0.48 2.24
CA PRO A 50 13.20 -0.03 2.60
C PRO A 50 13.18 -1.35 3.38
N ILE A 51 12.01 -1.81 3.83
CA ILE A 51 11.85 -3.01 4.66
C ILE A 51 10.80 -3.94 4.07
N ALA A 52 10.73 -5.16 4.63
CA ALA A 52 9.82 -6.19 4.18
C ALA A 52 8.35 -5.73 4.22
N GLN A 53 7.65 -5.95 3.11
CA GLN A 53 6.29 -5.48 2.90
C GLN A 53 5.56 -6.33 1.85
N TYR A 54 4.26 -6.07 1.70
CA TYR A 54 3.48 -6.42 0.53
C TYR A 54 2.44 -5.34 0.27
N GLU A 55 1.96 -5.26 -0.97
CA GLU A 55 0.99 -4.25 -1.38
C GLU A 55 -0.42 -4.81 -1.58
N VAL A 56 -1.39 -3.91 -1.49
CA VAL A 56 -2.81 -4.16 -1.74
C VAL A 56 -3.39 -3.01 -2.55
N HIS A 57 -4.05 -3.32 -3.67
CA HIS A 57 -4.72 -2.34 -4.52
C HIS A 57 -6.23 -2.36 -4.30
N PHE A 58 -6.82 -1.18 -4.12
CA PHE A 58 -8.26 -1.03 -3.89
C PHE A 58 -8.74 0.36 -4.34
N LEU A 59 -10.06 0.56 -4.34
CA LEU A 59 -10.68 1.85 -4.67
C LEU A 59 -10.90 2.70 -3.41
N ALA A 60 -10.90 4.01 -3.56
CA ALA A 60 -11.08 4.97 -2.46
C ALA A 60 -12.33 4.70 -1.61
N SER A 61 -13.41 4.22 -2.24
CA SER A 61 -14.65 3.80 -1.57
C SER A 61 -14.44 2.70 -0.52
N TYR A 62 -13.42 1.84 -0.69
CA TYR A 62 -13.10 0.74 0.21
C TYR A 62 -12.01 1.08 1.25
N ARG A 63 -11.40 2.27 1.16
CA ARG A 63 -10.36 2.74 2.08
C ARG A 63 -10.72 2.57 3.56
N PRO A 64 -11.93 2.93 4.05
CA PRO A 64 -12.25 2.76 5.46
C PRO A 64 -12.18 1.30 5.94
N ALA A 65 -12.60 0.35 5.09
CA ALA A 65 -12.56 -1.07 5.43
C ALA A 65 -11.11 -1.60 5.46
N VAL A 66 -10.29 -1.22 4.48
CA VAL A 66 -8.87 -1.59 4.43
C VAL A 66 -8.11 -1.04 5.65
N VAL A 67 -8.29 0.24 5.98
CA VAL A 67 -7.67 0.86 7.15
C VAL A 67 -8.06 0.12 8.43
N ALA A 68 -9.36 -0.13 8.64
CA ALA A 68 -9.84 -0.82 9.83
C ALA A 68 -9.29 -2.26 9.95
N ALA A 69 -9.19 -2.98 8.82
CA ALA A 69 -8.62 -4.32 8.79
C ALA A 69 -7.13 -4.32 9.18
N ILE A 70 -6.35 -3.37 8.67
CA ILE A 70 -4.93 -3.22 9.02
C ILE A 70 -4.77 -2.86 10.51
N GLU A 71 -5.51 -1.84 10.99
CA GLU A 71 -5.45 -1.39 12.39
C GLU A 71 -5.73 -2.52 13.39
N ALA A 72 -6.66 -3.44 13.06
CA ALA A 72 -6.99 -4.58 13.90
C ALA A 72 -5.83 -5.58 14.09
N THR A 73 -4.81 -5.56 13.22
CA THR A 73 -3.65 -6.45 13.30
C THR A 73 -2.50 -5.89 14.14
N GLY A 74 -2.46 -4.57 14.35
CA GLY A 74 -1.32 -3.88 14.94
C GLY A 74 -0.12 -3.68 13.99
N LEU A 75 -0.22 -4.11 12.73
CA LEU A 75 0.82 -3.91 11.71
C LEU A 75 0.93 -2.43 11.31
N ARG A 76 2.10 -2.07 10.79
CA ARG A 76 2.37 -0.74 10.23
C ARG A 76 2.01 -0.73 8.76
N ALA A 77 1.45 0.37 8.27
CA ALA A 77 1.17 0.52 6.85
C ALA A 77 1.24 1.96 6.35
N LEU A 78 1.61 2.10 5.08
CA LEU A 78 1.45 3.32 4.30
C LEU A 78 0.24 3.15 3.39
N VAL A 79 -0.79 3.99 3.53
CA VAL A 79 -1.98 3.99 2.68
C VAL A 79 -2.01 5.28 1.90
N HIS A 80 -1.94 5.22 0.57
CA HIS A 80 -1.87 6.41 -0.28
C HIS A 80 -2.76 6.31 -1.52
N PRO A 81 -3.24 7.46 -2.05
CA PRO A 81 -3.86 7.48 -3.37
C PRO A 81 -2.82 7.19 -4.46
N LEU A 82 -3.29 6.88 -5.66
CA LEU A 82 -2.45 6.77 -6.84
C LEU A 82 -2.87 7.84 -7.87
N THR A 83 -2.13 8.94 -7.88
CA THR A 83 -2.33 10.12 -8.73
C THR A 83 -1.17 10.30 -9.70
N ASP A 84 -1.15 11.37 -10.50
CA ASP A 84 -0.02 11.66 -11.39
C ASP A 84 1.21 12.24 -10.64
N ASP A 85 1.18 12.33 -9.31
CA ASP A 85 2.28 12.84 -8.47
C ASP A 85 2.70 11.79 -7.44
N ASP A 86 3.58 10.89 -7.87
CA ASP A 86 4.07 9.75 -7.09
C ASP A 86 4.76 10.17 -5.78
N LEU A 87 5.50 11.29 -5.82
CA LEU A 87 6.12 11.85 -4.63
C LEU A 87 5.08 12.34 -3.62
N ALA A 88 4.07 13.08 -4.08
CA ALA A 88 3.01 13.56 -3.20
C ALA A 88 2.17 12.42 -2.64
N ASP A 89 1.87 11.40 -3.46
CA ASP A 89 1.15 10.19 -3.06
C ASP A 89 1.83 9.52 -1.86
N HIS A 90 3.13 9.27 -1.93
CA HIS A 90 3.89 8.59 -0.87
C HIS A 90 4.23 9.47 0.33
N THR A 91 4.03 10.78 0.25
CA THR A 91 4.41 11.73 1.30
C THR A 91 3.21 12.49 1.84
N SER A 92 2.87 13.63 1.23
CA SER A 92 1.89 14.59 1.74
C SER A 92 0.43 14.11 1.65
N LEU A 93 0.14 13.18 0.74
CA LEU A 93 -1.20 12.62 0.54
C LEU A 93 -1.38 11.26 1.24
N ALA A 94 -0.30 10.69 1.75
CA ALA A 94 -0.34 9.41 2.41
C ALA A 94 -0.93 9.48 3.82
N HIS A 95 -1.40 8.32 4.27
CA HIS A 95 -1.84 8.07 5.63
C HIS A 95 -1.04 6.91 6.22
N TRP A 96 -0.36 7.16 7.32
CA TRP A 96 0.34 6.13 8.09
C TRP A 96 -0.55 5.50 9.15
N ILE A 97 -0.51 4.17 9.23
CA ILE A 97 -1.01 3.37 10.33
C ILE A 97 0.19 2.89 11.14
N GLY A 98 0.21 3.18 12.44
CA GLY A 98 1.36 2.92 13.31
C GLY A 98 2.54 3.86 13.06
N GLU A 99 3.74 3.45 13.47
CA GLU A 99 4.96 4.24 13.32
C GLU A 99 5.37 4.36 11.83
N PRO A 100 5.62 5.56 11.29
CA PRO A 100 6.10 5.72 9.91
C PRO A 100 7.41 5.01 9.62
N VAL A 101 7.59 4.52 8.39
CA VAL A 101 8.89 4.05 7.86
C VAL A 101 9.51 5.20 7.06
N GLU A 102 10.80 5.46 7.23
CA GLU A 102 11.53 6.41 6.38
C GLU A 102 11.69 5.85 4.97
N LEU A 103 10.97 6.42 4.00
CA LEU A 103 10.98 5.96 2.61
C LEU A 103 12.21 6.47 1.84
N ASP A 104 12.70 5.67 0.88
CA ASP A 104 13.64 6.17 -0.12
C ASP A 104 12.89 6.94 -1.21
N VAL A 105 12.61 8.22 -0.95
CA VAL A 105 11.86 9.07 -1.89
C VAL A 105 12.65 9.40 -3.16
N THR A 106 13.94 9.04 -3.25
CA THR A 106 14.77 9.37 -4.42
C THR A 106 14.47 8.48 -5.63
N VAL A 107 13.77 7.36 -5.40
CA VAL A 107 13.36 6.41 -6.44
C VAL A 107 11.93 6.65 -6.97
N LEU A 108 11.22 7.62 -6.39
CA LEU A 108 9.85 7.98 -6.82
C LEU A 108 9.88 8.73 -8.14
N ASP A 109 8.82 8.55 -8.92
CA ASP A 109 8.67 9.24 -10.20
C ASP A 109 8.56 10.76 -10.02
N PRO A 110 9.07 11.56 -10.98
CA PRO A 110 8.91 13.01 -10.93
C PRO A 110 7.43 13.40 -11.09
N PRO A 111 7.00 14.54 -10.51
CA PRO A 111 5.61 15.00 -10.63
C PRO A 111 5.13 15.08 -12.08
N GLY A 112 3.92 14.57 -12.33
CA GLY A 112 3.32 14.45 -13.66
C GLY A 112 3.58 13.11 -14.35
N VAL A 113 4.31 12.20 -13.70
CA VAL A 113 4.52 10.81 -14.13
C VAL A 113 4.27 9.91 -12.92
N ASN A 114 3.49 8.84 -13.11
CA ASN A 114 3.35 7.79 -12.11
C ASN A 114 3.25 6.42 -12.82
N GLN A 115 4.31 5.61 -12.75
CA GLN A 115 4.37 4.26 -13.34
C GLN A 115 3.56 3.23 -12.56
N GLY A 116 3.03 3.59 -11.38
CA GLY A 116 2.06 2.78 -10.64
C GLY A 116 0.69 2.75 -11.31
N ILE A 117 0.23 3.84 -11.96
CA ILE A 117 -1.10 3.90 -12.59
C ILE A 117 -1.31 2.78 -13.62
N PRO A 118 -0.38 2.52 -14.57
CA PRO A 118 -0.53 1.42 -15.53
C PRO A 118 -0.48 0.01 -14.91
N ARG A 119 0.06 -0.12 -13.68
CA ARG A 119 0.23 -1.40 -12.96
C ARG A 119 -0.92 -1.69 -12.00
N PHE A 120 -1.76 -0.70 -11.73
CA PHE A 120 -2.90 -0.82 -10.81
C PHE A 120 -3.78 -2.02 -11.16
N GLY A 121 -3.92 -2.93 -10.20
CA GLY A 121 -4.70 -4.17 -10.32
C GLY A 121 -4.05 -5.31 -11.12
N VAL A 122 -2.80 -5.19 -11.60
CA VAL A 122 -2.22 -6.15 -12.56
C VAL A 122 -0.91 -6.79 -12.10
N SER A 123 0.00 -6.03 -11.49
CA SER A 123 1.32 -6.55 -11.10
C SER A 123 1.79 -5.99 -9.77
N ASP A 124 2.67 -6.76 -9.12
CA ASP A 124 3.63 -6.24 -8.18
C ASP A 124 4.82 -5.60 -8.94
N PHE A 125 5.48 -4.62 -8.32
CA PHE A 125 6.52 -3.77 -8.92
C PHE A 125 7.64 -4.52 -9.67
#